data_AF-A0A167GL26-F1
#
_entry.id   AF-A0A167GL26-F1
#
_cell.length_a   1.000
_cell.length_b   1.000
_cell.length_c   1.000
_cell.angle_alpha   90.00
_cell.angle_beta   90.00
_cell.angle_gamma   90.00
#
_symmetry.space_group_name_H-M   'P 1'
#
loop_
_entity.id
_entity.type
_entity.pdbx_description
1 polymer ?
#
loop_
_entity_poly.entity_id
_entity_poly.type
_entity_poly.pdbx_seq_one_letter_code
_entity_poly.pdbx_strand_id
1 'polypeptide(L)'
;MNNKALTKSEIKRLFGNGVLSTDSVVTALYFAFKYRHEPLLEMLSSICQLGGDTDTICALAGGIWGVYNGDDGLEGFTQEVEGLEEISVLAQKRYDMYSIGII
;
A
#
# COMPACT_ATOMS: atom_id res chain seq x y z
N MET A 1 -13.59 7.35 22.35
CA MET A 1 -14.26 6.96 21.08
C MET A 1 -14.28 5.45 21.03
N ASN A 2 -15.41 4.84 20.70
CA ASN A 2 -15.57 3.39 20.65
C ASN A 2 -14.74 2.85 19.46
N ASN A 3 -13.54 2.35 19.73
CA ASN A 3 -12.54 2.01 18.70
C ASN A 3 -12.80 0.62 18.11
N LYS A 4 -14.00 0.42 17.54
CA LYS A 4 -14.35 -0.84 16.90
C LYS A 4 -13.79 -0.87 15.49
N ALA A 5 -12.95 -1.86 15.19
CA ALA A 5 -12.46 -2.08 13.84
C ALA A 5 -13.62 -2.38 12.88
N LEU A 6 -13.61 -1.76 11.70
CA LEU A 6 -14.59 -2.03 10.65
C LEU A 6 -14.46 -3.47 10.15
N THR A 7 -15.60 -4.12 9.93
CA THR A 7 -15.68 -5.41 9.25
C THR A 7 -15.45 -5.27 7.75
N LYS A 8 -15.11 -6.37 7.07
CA LYS A 8 -14.93 -6.38 5.60
C LYS A 8 -16.17 -5.89 4.85
N SER A 9 -17.36 -6.29 5.31
CA SER A 9 -18.63 -5.87 4.72
C SER A 9 -18.89 -4.36 4.91
N GLU A 10 -18.50 -3.80 6.05
CA GLU A 10 -18.58 -2.35 6.27
C GLU A 10 -17.59 -1.59 5.39
N ILE A 11 -16.36 -2.08 5.24
CA ILE A 11 -15.35 -1.49 4.35
C ILE A 11 -15.88 -1.46 2.91
N LYS A 12 -16.35 -2.58 2.36
CA LYS A 12 -16.90 -2.65 1.00
C LYS A 12 -18.07 -1.68 0.80
N ARG A 13 -18.97 -1.60 1.78
CA ARG A 13 -20.17 -0.76 1.68
C ARG A 13 -19.84 0.73 1.77
N LEU A 14 -18.85 1.11 2.58
CA LEU A 14 -18.52 2.51 2.85
C LEU A 14 -17.49 3.08 1.89
N PHE A 15 -16.49 2.28 1.52
CA PHE A 15 -15.33 2.73 0.74
C PHE A 15 -15.23 2.08 -0.63
N GLY A 16 -15.94 0.97 -0.88
CA GLY A 16 -15.82 0.20 -2.09
C GLY A 16 -14.63 -0.78 -2.07
N ASN A 17 -14.48 -1.49 -3.17
CA ASN A 17 -13.32 -2.35 -3.47
C ASN A 17 -13.23 -2.63 -4.98
N GLY A 18 -13.85 -1.78 -5.80
CA GLY A 18 -13.89 -1.90 -7.26
C GLY A 18 -12.83 -1.05 -7.95
N VAL A 19 -12.84 -1.10 -9.29
CA VAL A 19 -11.84 -0.46 -10.16
C VAL A 19 -11.95 1.07 -10.24
N LEU A 20 -13.09 1.64 -9.83
CA LEU A 20 -13.27 3.08 -9.85
C LEU A 20 -12.39 3.74 -8.79
N SER A 21 -11.79 4.87 -9.10
CA SER A 21 -10.92 5.57 -8.13
C SER A 21 -11.64 5.96 -6.84
N THR A 22 -12.95 6.21 -6.89
CA THR A 22 -13.78 6.45 -5.70
C THR A 22 -13.86 5.24 -4.77
N ASP A 23 -13.60 4.05 -5.30
CA ASP A 23 -13.68 2.77 -4.59
C ASP A 23 -12.28 2.29 -4.16
N SER A 24 -11.31 2.30 -5.08
CA SER A 24 -9.97 1.78 -4.84
C SER A 24 -9.09 2.73 -4.03
N VAL A 25 -9.08 4.03 -4.33
CA VAL A 25 -8.19 5.00 -3.67
C VAL A 25 -8.57 5.22 -2.21
N VAL A 26 -9.87 5.36 -1.92
CA VAL A 26 -10.36 5.54 -0.54
C VAL A 26 -10.04 4.32 0.30
N THR A 27 -10.25 3.12 -0.27
CA THR A 27 -9.92 1.86 0.40
C THR A 27 -8.42 1.72 0.64
N ALA A 28 -7.59 2.05 -0.35
CA ALA A 28 -6.14 2.02 -0.20
C ALA A 28 -5.63 2.95 0.91
N LEU A 29 -6.15 4.17 0.99
CA LEU A 29 -5.85 5.11 2.08
C LEU A 29 -6.23 4.53 3.43
N TYR A 30 -7.43 3.95 3.56
CA TYR A 30 -7.88 3.31 4.79
C TYR A 30 -6.90 2.22 5.26
N PHE A 31 -6.49 1.32 4.36
CA PHE A 31 -5.55 0.25 4.69
C PHE A 31 -4.16 0.80 5.06
N ALA A 32 -3.62 1.72 4.27
CA ALA A 32 -2.31 2.30 4.54
C ALA A 32 -2.25 2.95 5.93
N PHE A 33 -3.25 3.75 6.31
CA PHE A 33 -3.26 4.39 7.63
C PHE A 33 -3.53 3.40 8.77
N LYS A 34 -4.40 2.41 8.55
CA LYS A 34 -4.73 1.39 9.55
C LYS A 34 -3.55 0.49 9.89
N TYR A 35 -2.78 0.10 8.87
CA TYR A 35 -1.67 -0.86 9.01
C TYR A 35 -0.29 -0.19 9.01
N ARG A 36 -0.19 1.13 9.11
CA ARG A 36 1.11 1.86 9.02
C ARG A 36 2.18 1.41 10.03
N HIS A 37 1.77 0.80 11.14
CA HIS A 37 2.64 0.28 12.20
C HIS A 37 2.72 -1.25 12.22
N GLU A 38 2.05 -1.91 11.27
CA GLU A 38 1.99 -3.36 11.15
C GLU A 38 2.82 -3.80 9.94
N PRO A 39 3.26 -5.07 9.88
CA PRO A 39 4.02 -5.58 8.74
C PRO A 39 3.26 -5.44 7.41
N LEU A 40 3.98 -5.11 6.33
CA LEU A 40 3.41 -4.95 4.99
C LEU A 40 2.54 -6.15 4.58
N LEU A 41 3.02 -7.37 4.83
CA LEU A 41 2.31 -8.60 4.48
C LEU A 41 0.95 -8.74 5.18
N GLU A 42 0.79 -8.22 6.40
CA GLU A 42 -0.51 -8.24 7.08
C GLU A 42 -1.52 -7.32 6.38
N MET A 43 -1.06 -6.13 5.95
CA MET A 43 -1.88 -5.20 5.17
C MET A 43 -2.29 -5.84 3.84
N LEU A 44 -1.33 -6.36 3.07
CA LEU A 44 -1.59 -6.98 1.76
C LEU A 44 -2.53 -8.19 1.89
N SER A 45 -2.31 -9.07 2.86
CA SER A 45 -3.20 -10.20 3.14
C SER A 45 -4.63 -9.72 3.47
N SER A 46 -4.76 -8.66 4.25
CA SER A 46 -6.07 -8.09 4.58
C SER A 46 -6.80 -7.51 3.38
N ILE A 47 -6.09 -6.83 2.46
CA ILE A 47 -6.63 -6.33 1.20
C ILE A 47 -7.04 -7.49 0.28
N CYS A 48 -6.18 -8.49 0.10
CA CYS A 48 -6.49 -9.66 -0.72
C CYS A 48 -7.75 -10.39 -0.21
N GLN A 49 -7.92 -10.49 1.11
CA GLN A 49 -9.12 -11.06 1.72
C GLN A 49 -10.37 -10.18 1.60
N LEU A 50 -10.23 -8.88 1.31
CA LEU A 50 -11.35 -8.03 0.94
C LEU A 50 -11.87 -8.42 -0.45
N GLY A 51 -10.97 -8.76 -1.37
CA GLY A 51 -11.28 -9.07 -2.77
C GLY A 51 -11.64 -7.81 -3.59
N GLY A 52 -12.03 -8.00 -4.85
CA GLY A 52 -12.27 -6.90 -5.79
C GLY A 52 -11.00 -6.56 -6.58
N ASP A 53 -10.72 -5.27 -6.75
CA ASP A 53 -9.54 -4.74 -7.45
C ASP A 53 -8.30 -4.74 -6.54
N THR A 54 -7.89 -5.93 -6.11
CA THR A 54 -6.91 -6.12 -5.03
C THR A 54 -5.51 -5.69 -5.42
N ASP A 55 -5.10 -5.91 -6.67
CA ASP A 55 -3.79 -5.52 -7.20
C ASP A 55 -3.64 -3.99 -7.18
N THR A 56 -4.62 -3.25 -7.67
CA THR A 56 -4.61 -1.78 -7.65
C THR A 56 -4.62 -1.24 -6.21
N ILE A 57 -5.47 -1.79 -5.34
CA ILE A 57 -5.57 -1.35 -3.94
C ILE A 57 -4.26 -1.64 -3.19
N CYS A 58 -3.68 -2.83 -3.37
CA CYS A 58 -2.39 -3.20 -2.79
C CYS A 58 -1.26 -2.28 -3.28
N ALA A 59 -1.20 -1.97 -4.57
CA ALA A 59 -0.18 -1.08 -5.13
C ALA A 59 -0.25 0.32 -4.50
N LEU A 60 -1.45 0.91 -4.41
CA LEU A 60 -1.66 2.23 -3.80
C LEU A 60 -1.36 2.23 -2.30
N ALA A 61 -1.93 1.26 -1.57
CA ALA A 61 -1.74 1.17 -0.12
C ALA A 61 -0.28 0.89 0.24
N GLY A 62 0.36 -0.02 -0.49
CA GLY A 62 1.78 -0.37 -0.36
C GLY A 62 2.70 0.80 -0.63
N GLY A 63 2.42 1.61 -1.66
CA GLY A 63 3.18 2.84 -1.93
C GLY A 63 3.10 3.83 -0.77
N ILE A 64 1.92 4.09 -0.23
CA ILE A 64 1.73 5.00 0.92
C ILE A 64 2.38 4.44 2.18
N TRP A 65 2.21 3.14 2.44
CA TRP A 65 2.83 2.45 3.58
C TRP A 65 4.36 2.50 3.48
N GLY A 66 4.93 2.30 2.28
CA GLY A 66 6.36 2.32 2.02
C GLY A 66 6.98 3.71 2.21
N VAL A 67 6.27 4.79 1.85
CA VAL A 67 6.72 6.16 2.15
C VAL A 67 6.88 6.40 3.66
N TYR A 68 6.04 5.76 4.48
CA TYR A 68 6.10 5.89 5.94
C TYR A 68 7.18 5.00 6.58
N ASN A 69 7.32 3.75 6.11
CA ASN A 69 8.17 2.74 6.75
C ASN A 69 9.58 2.63 6.15
N GLY A 70 9.79 3.13 4.93
CA GLY A 70 11.06 3.00 4.21
C GLY A 70 11.37 1.56 3.77
N ASP A 71 12.56 1.38 3.19
CA ASP A 71 13.00 0.09 2.62
C ASP A 71 13.21 -0.98 3.69
N ASP A 72 13.58 -0.59 4.92
CA ASP A 72 13.74 -1.50 6.07
C ASP A 72 12.43 -2.26 6.38
N GLY A 73 11.28 -1.66 6.05
CA GLY A 73 9.97 -2.30 6.21
C GLY A 73 9.68 -3.44 5.21
N LEU A 74 10.53 -3.64 4.19
CA LEU A 74 10.33 -4.61 3.12
C LEU A 74 11.03 -5.95 3.35
N GLU A 75 11.66 -6.16 4.51
CA GLU A 75 12.35 -7.40 4.84
C GLU A 75 11.46 -8.65 4.56
N GLY A 76 11.98 -9.57 3.74
CA GLY A 76 11.31 -10.82 3.37
C GLY A 76 10.33 -10.73 2.18
N PHE A 77 9.99 -9.54 1.66
CA PHE A 77 9.08 -9.39 0.52
C PHE A 77 9.78 -9.35 -0.84
N THR A 78 11.06 -8.97 -0.87
CA THR A 78 11.74 -8.52 -2.09
C THR A 78 12.02 -9.62 -3.11
N GLN A 79 12.25 -10.87 -2.70
CA GLN A 79 12.82 -11.87 -3.59
C GLN A 79 11.88 -12.42 -4.68
N GLU A 80 10.58 -12.12 -4.63
CA GLU A 80 9.57 -12.69 -5.54
C GLU A 80 9.01 -11.67 -6.55
N VAL A 81 9.42 -10.41 -6.49
CA VAL A 81 8.89 -9.34 -7.34
C VAL A 81 9.60 -9.31 -8.69
N GLU A 82 8.84 -9.51 -9.77
CA GLU A 82 9.33 -9.33 -11.14
C GLU A 82 9.85 -7.90 -11.35
N GLY A 83 11.06 -7.76 -11.91
CA GLY A 83 11.65 -6.45 -12.20
C GLY A 83 12.13 -5.67 -10.97
N LEU A 84 12.32 -6.33 -9.81
CA LEU A 84 12.76 -5.65 -8.58
C LEU A 84 14.02 -4.79 -8.80
N GLU A 85 15.03 -5.31 -9.48
CA GLU A 85 16.28 -4.58 -9.72
C GLU A 85 16.03 -3.27 -10.48
N GLU A 86 15.20 -3.31 -11.53
CA GLU A 86 14.81 -2.13 -12.29
C GLU A 86 14.05 -1.12 -11.42
N ILE A 87 13.13 -1.60 -10.59
CA ILE A 87 12.37 -0.77 -9.65
C ILE A 87 13.30 -0.10 -8.64
N SER A 88 14.27 -0.82 -8.07
CA SER A 88 15.25 -0.28 -7.12
C SER A 88 16.14 0.80 -7.77
N VAL A 89 16.58 0.58 -9.02
CA VAL A 89 17.33 1.60 -9.77
C VAL A 89 16.49 2.86 -10.02
N LEU A 90 15.21 2.70 -10.35
CA LEU A 90 14.30 3.83 -10.54
C LEU A 90 14.08 4.58 -9.22
N ALA A 91 13.88 3.88 -8.10
CA ALA A 91 13.72 4.49 -6.78
C ALA A 91 14.96 5.30 -6.39
N GLN A 92 16.17 4.74 -6.56
CA GLN A 92 17.42 5.45 -6.28
C GLN A 92 17.57 6.70 -7.15
N LYS A 93 17.30 6.59 -8.47
CA LYS A 93 17.36 7.73 -9.38
C LYS A 93 16.41 8.86 -8.94
N ARG A 94 15.21 8.54 -8.47
CA ARG A 94 14.27 9.53 -7.93
C ARG A 94 14.80 10.14 -6.64
N TYR A 95 15.28 9.33 -5.71
CA TYR A 95 15.88 9.81 -4.47
C TYR A 95 17.03 10.79 -4.74
N ASP A 96 17.94 10.44 -5.66
CA ASP A 96 19.05 11.30 -6.05
C ASP A 96 18.54 12.63 -6.58
N MET A 97 17.57 12.63 -7.51
CA MET A 97 16.96 13.84 -8.07
C MET A 97 16.39 14.79 -7.02
N TYR A 98 15.69 14.26 -6.00
CA TYR A 98 15.11 15.06 -4.92
C TYR A 98 16.14 15.47 -3.86
N SER A 99 17.20 14.68 -3.66
CA SER A 99 18.27 14.96 -2.68
C SER A 99 19.23 16.05 -3.14
N ILE A 100 19.43 16.18 -4.45
CA ILE A 100 20.32 17.20 -5.06
C ILE A 100 19.60 18.51 -5.40
N GLY A 101 18.31 18.65 -5.10
CA GLY A 101 17.55 19.89 -5.33
C GLY A 101 17.44 20.29 -6.81
N ILE A 102 17.43 19.32 -7.73
CA ILE A 102 17.22 19.58 -9.18
C ILE A 102 15.72 19.84 -9.49
N ILE A 103 14.90 20.01 -8.46
CA ILE A 103 13.55 20.58 -8.52
C ILE A 103 13.38 21.53 -7.33
#